data_AF-A0A6P1HSM8-F1
#
_entry.id   AF-A0A6P1HSM8-F1
#
_cell.length_a   1.000
_cell.length_b   1.000
_cell.length_c   1.000
_cell.angle_alpha   90.00
_cell.angle_beta   90.00
_cell.angle_gamma   90.00
#
_symmetry.space_group_name_H-M   'P 1'
#
loop_
_entity.id
_entity.type
_entity.pdbx_description
1 polymer ?
#
loop_
_entity_poly.entity_id
_entity_poly.type
_entity_poly.pdbx_seq_one_letter_code
_entity_poly.pdbx_strand_id
1 'polypeptide(L)'
;MSTPADLDEQVTAVRDALHGLRRTLLDLERTYADLDATALAVDDLGAPATAPEVLESAVDALRAAQDTLGTADADLDVAKRHTSRLKRRE
;
A
#
# COMPACT_ATOMS: atom_id res chain seq x y z
N MET A 1 28.26 7.79 -10.87
CA MET A 1 27.10 8.05 -11.75
C MET A 1 26.36 6.73 -11.92
N SER A 2 25.07 6.68 -11.61
CA SER A 2 24.27 5.46 -11.75
C SER A 2 24.11 5.07 -13.22
N THR A 3 24.22 3.78 -13.50
CA THR A 3 24.00 3.19 -14.83
C THR A 3 22.49 3.02 -15.09
N PRO A 4 22.05 2.86 -16.35
CA PRO A 4 20.66 2.49 -16.64
C PRO A 4 20.23 1.18 -15.93
N ALA A 5 21.14 0.22 -15.77
CA ALA A 5 20.88 -1.01 -15.04
C ALA A 5 20.66 -0.74 -13.53
N ASP A 6 21.46 0.14 -12.93
CA ASP A 6 21.31 0.53 -11.51
C ASP A 6 19.96 1.22 -11.27
N LEU A 7 19.41 1.94 -12.27
CA LEU A 7 18.10 2.58 -12.19
C LEU A 7 16.95 1.56 -12.33
N ASP A 8 17.07 0.57 -13.22
CA ASP A 8 16.10 -0.54 -13.33
C ASP A 8 16.05 -1.40 -12.05
N GLU A 9 17.20 -1.63 -11.43
CA GLU A 9 17.29 -2.32 -10.14
C GLU A 9 16.60 -1.51 -9.02
N GLN A 10 16.76 -0.18 -9.02
CA GLN A 10 16.03 0.68 -8.08
C GLN A 10 14.51 0.64 -8.29
N VAL A 11 14.03 0.60 -9.53
CA VAL A 11 12.59 0.41 -9.81
C VAL A 11 12.12 -0.94 -9.27
N THR A 12 12.94 -1.99 -9.37
CA THR A 12 12.64 -3.31 -8.79
C THR A 12 12.52 -3.24 -7.27
N ALA A 13 13.48 -2.61 -6.60
CA ALA A 13 13.47 -2.46 -5.15
C ALA A 13 12.22 -1.69 -4.65
N VAL A 14 11.79 -0.65 -5.38
CA VAL A 14 10.56 0.08 -5.06
C VAL A 14 9.32 -0.82 -5.19
N ARG A 15 9.25 -1.66 -6.22
CA ARG A 15 8.14 -2.61 -6.38
C ARG A 15 8.10 -3.65 -5.27
N ASP A 16 9.25 -4.18 -4.87
CA ASP A 16 9.33 -5.14 -3.77
C ASP A 16 8.89 -4.52 -2.44
N ALA A 17 9.30 -3.27 -2.18
CA ALA A 17 8.83 -2.52 -1.00
C ALA A 17 7.31 -2.30 -1.03
N LEU A 18 6.75 -1.97 -2.20
CA LEU A 18 5.31 -1.80 -2.38
C LEU A 18 4.56 -3.12 -2.13
N HIS A 19 5.05 -4.25 -2.63
CA HIS A 19 4.47 -5.56 -2.33
C HIS A 19 4.50 -5.88 -0.83
N GLY A 20 5.61 -5.58 -0.16
CA GLY A 20 5.71 -5.70 1.30
C GLY A 20 4.64 -4.87 2.01
N LEU A 21 4.48 -3.61 1.63
CA LEU A 21 3.49 -2.71 2.21
C LEU A 21 2.05 -3.20 1.99
N ARG A 22 1.72 -3.68 0.79
CA ARG A 22 0.39 -4.25 0.49
C ARG A 22 0.07 -5.43 1.39
N ARG A 23 1.04 -6.30 1.66
CA ARG A 23 0.87 -7.43 2.57
C ARG A 23 0.61 -6.95 4.00
N THR A 24 1.35 -5.95 4.48
CA THR A 24 1.13 -5.36 5.80
C THR A 24 -0.26 -4.75 5.93
N LEU A 25 -0.73 -4.02 4.92
CA LEU A 25 -2.08 -3.44 4.95
C LEU A 25 -3.18 -4.50 4.95
N LEU A 26 -3.00 -5.62 4.23
CA LEU A 26 -3.94 -6.74 4.26
C LEU A 26 -4.00 -7.42 5.62
N ASP A 27 -2.85 -7.54 6.28
CA ASP A 27 -2.79 -8.09 7.64
C ASP A 27 -3.50 -7.17 8.64
N LEU A 28 -3.29 -5.85 8.52
CA LEU A 28 -4.00 -4.85 9.33
C LEU A 28 -5.51 -4.85 9.07
N GLU A 29 -5.94 -4.86 7.80
CA GLU A 29 -7.37 -4.91 7.43
C GLU A 29 -8.06 -6.10 8.12
N ARG A 30 -7.45 -7.29 8.04
CA ARG A 30 -7.98 -8.50 8.70
C ARG A 30 -7.98 -8.36 10.20
N THR A 31 -6.89 -7.88 10.78
CA THR A 31 -6.77 -7.70 12.24
C THR A 31 -7.86 -6.76 12.76
N TYR A 32 -8.12 -5.64 12.07
CA TYR A 32 -9.19 -4.70 12.45
C TYR A 32 -10.58 -5.29 12.23
N ALA A 33 -10.81 -6.02 11.13
CA ALA A 33 -12.08 -6.68 10.85
C ALA A 33 -12.43 -7.77 11.88
N ASP A 34 -11.42 -8.39 12.50
CA ASP A 34 -11.59 -9.44 13.52
C ASP A 34 -11.80 -8.87 14.94
N LEU A 35 -11.69 -7.56 15.15
CA LEU A 35 -11.91 -6.96 16.48
C LEU A 35 -13.39 -7.01 16.90
N ASP A 36 -13.62 -7.38 18.16
CA ASP A 36 -14.95 -7.29 18.77
C ASP A 36 -15.29 -5.84 19.10
N ALA A 37 -16.13 -5.22 18.27
CA ALA A 37 -16.57 -3.84 18.43
C ALA A 37 -17.28 -3.56 19.76
N THR A 38 -17.87 -4.57 20.41
CA THR A 38 -18.57 -4.42 21.69
C THR A 38 -17.61 -4.24 22.87
N ALA A 39 -16.35 -4.65 22.69
CA ALA A 39 -15.28 -4.50 23.68
C ALA A 39 -14.49 -3.19 23.51
N LEU A 40 -14.87 -2.33 22.56
CA LEU A 40 -14.14 -1.12 22.20
C LEU A 40 -14.90 0.15 22.61
N ALA A 41 -14.13 1.18 22.93
CA ALA A 41 -14.62 2.54 23.11
C ALA A 41 -13.99 3.45 22.05
N VAL A 42 -14.73 4.47 21.65
CA VAL A 42 -14.25 5.58 20.81
C VAL A 42 -14.09 6.78 21.72
N ASP A 43 -13.07 7.60 21.49
CA ASP A 43 -12.92 8.85 22.21
C ASP A 43 -13.98 9.88 21.78
N ASP A 44 -14.15 10.94 22.58
CA ASP A 44 -15.09 12.03 22.27
C ASP A 44 -14.45 13.13 21.39
N LEU A 45 -13.27 12.89 20.80
CA LEU A 45 -12.59 13.88 19.97
C LEU A 45 -13.13 13.84 18.54
N GLY A 46 -14.02 14.79 18.24
CA GLY A 46 -14.52 15.03 16.90
C GLY A 46 -16.02 14.77 16.77
N ALA A 47 -16.45 14.25 15.62
CA ALA A 47 -17.84 13.91 15.40
C ALA A 47 -18.21 12.65 16.21
N PRO A 48 -19.39 12.62 16.86
CA PRO A 48 -19.85 11.42 17.55
C PRO A 48 -19.86 10.22 16.61
N ALA A 49 -19.20 9.14 17.02
CA ALA A 49 -19.13 7.89 16.28
C ALA A 49 -19.15 6.70 17.24
N THR A 50 -19.67 5.57 16.77
CA THR A 50 -19.68 4.31 17.50
C THR A 50 -18.46 3.46 17.14
N ALA A 51 -18.04 2.55 18.03
CA ALA A 51 -16.92 1.66 17.74
C ALA A 51 -17.09 0.83 16.45
N PRO A 52 -18.28 0.27 16.12
CA PRO A 52 -18.51 -0.38 14.84
C PRO A 52 -18.27 0.54 13.64
N GLU A 53 -18.76 1.78 13.65
CA GLU A 53 -18.61 2.74 12.55
C GLU A 53 -17.13 3.11 12.33
N VAL A 54 -16.37 3.28 13.42
CA VAL A 54 -14.94 3.59 13.35
C VAL A 54 -14.14 2.40 12.80
N LEU A 55 -14.47 1.17 13.21
CA LEU A 55 -13.83 -0.03 12.67
C LEU A 55 -14.13 -0.21 11.18
N GLU A 56 -15.38 -0.06 10.77
CA GLU A 56 -15.78 -0.13 9.35
C GLU A 56 -15.02 0.92 8.52
N SER A 57 -14.98 2.16 9.00
CA SER A 57 -14.23 3.24 8.34
C SER A 57 -12.73 2.94 8.23
N ALA A 58 -12.13 2.36 9.27
CA ALA A 58 -10.73 1.97 9.25
C ALA A 58 -10.45 0.86 8.23
N VAL A 59 -11.29 -0.18 8.20
CA VAL A 59 -11.20 -1.28 7.22
C VAL A 59 -11.35 -0.76 5.79
N ASP A 60 -12.32 0.10 5.53
CA ASP A 60 -12.54 0.70 4.21
C ASP A 60 -11.37 1.58 3.77
N ALA A 61 -10.80 2.38 4.67
CA ALA A 61 -9.61 3.17 4.39
C ALA A 61 -8.39 2.31 4.06
N LEU A 62 -8.20 1.19 4.79
CA LEU A 62 -7.12 0.23 4.53
C LEU A 62 -7.30 -0.43 3.15
N ARG A 63 -8.52 -0.81 2.79
CA ARG A 63 -8.83 -1.36 1.46
C ARG A 63 -8.56 -0.34 0.34
N ALA A 64 -9.00 0.91 0.52
CA ALA A 64 -8.73 1.98 -0.45
C ALA A 64 -7.22 2.25 -0.62
N ALA A 65 -6.44 2.15 0.46
CA ALA A 65 -4.99 2.25 0.40
C ALA A 65 -4.38 1.07 -0.40
N GLN A 66 -4.86 -0.15 -0.21
CA GLN A 66 -4.40 -1.30 -1.01
C GLN A 66 -4.69 -1.14 -2.51
N ASP A 67 -5.88 -0.63 -2.86
CA ASP A 67 -6.26 -0.38 -4.25
C ASP A 67 -5.36 0.68 -4.91
N THR A 68 -5.04 1.73 -4.16
CA THR A 68 -4.10 2.78 -4.59
C THR A 68 -2.70 2.20 -4.84
N LEU A 69 -2.21 1.34 -3.95
CA LEU A 69 -0.93 0.65 -4.15
C LEU A 69 -0.98 -0.33 -5.33
N GLY A 70 -2.12 -0.97 -5.58
CA GLY A 70 -2.33 -1.81 -6.76
C GLY A 70 -2.15 -1.03 -8.07
N THR A 71 -2.68 0.19 -8.14
CA THR A 71 -2.47 1.09 -9.27
C THR A 71 -0.99 1.45 -9.42
N ALA A 72 -0.33 1.82 -8.32
CA ALA A 72 1.09 2.18 -8.34
C ALA A 72 2.00 1.02 -8.78
N ASP A 73 1.71 -0.24 -8.40
CA ASP A 73 2.48 -1.40 -8.91
C ASP A 73 2.30 -1.59 -10.42
N ALA A 74 1.09 -1.39 -10.95
CA ALA A 74 0.84 -1.46 -12.39
C ALA A 74 1.65 -0.39 -13.16
N ASP A 75 1.69 0.84 -12.65
CA ASP A 75 2.49 1.92 -13.24
C ASP A 75 4.01 1.63 -13.17
N LEU A 76 4.48 1.07 -12.06
CA LEU A 76 5.88 0.64 -11.90
C LEU A 76 6.22 -0.53 -12.81
N ASP A 77 5.29 -1.43 -13.11
CA ASP A 77 5.47 -2.49 -14.10
C ASP A 77 5.68 -1.92 -15.50
N VAL A 78 4.88 -0.94 -15.89
CA VAL A 78 5.05 -0.21 -17.15
C VAL A 78 6.41 0.48 -17.20
N ALA A 79 6.79 1.20 -16.13
CA ALA A 79 8.10 1.84 -16.04
C ALA A 79 9.26 0.82 -16.19
N LYS A 80 9.15 -0.35 -15.56
CA LYS A 80 10.15 -1.43 -15.65
C LYS A 80 10.31 -1.98 -17.07
N ARG A 81 9.20 -2.15 -17.80
CA ARG A 81 9.24 -2.56 -19.22
C ARG A 81 9.98 -1.57 -20.11
N HIS A 82 9.94 -0.28 -19.77
CA HIS A 82 10.68 0.75 -20.51
C HIS A 82 12.14 0.86 -20.08
N THR A 83 12.41 0.88 -18.77
CA THR A 83 13.75 1.08 -18.21
C THR A 83 14.68 -0.09 -18.50
N SER A 84 14.19 -1.34 -18.46
CA SER A 84 14.95 -2.55 -18.85
C SER A 84 15.49 -2.55 -20.29
N ARG A 85 14.98 -1.68 -21.16
CA ARG A 85 15.44 -1.54 -22.56
C ARG A 85 16.58 -0.54 -22.71
N LEU A 86 16.87 0.26 -21.69
CA LEU A 86 17.90 1.29 -21.74
C LEU A 86 19.29 0.66 -21.65
N LYS A 87 20.18 1.12 -22.53
CA LYS A 87 21.61 0.75 -22.54
C LYS A 87 22.42 2.02 -22.74
N ARG A 88 23.65 2.06 -22.21
CA ARG A 88 24.58 3.15 -22.56
C ARG A 88 24.87 3.09 -24.05
N ARG A 89 24.93 4.26 -24.68
CA ARG A 89 25.42 4.40 -26.04
C ARG A 89 26.96 4.32 -25.98
N GLU A 90 27.52 3.40 -26.77
CA GLU A 90 28.97 3.23 -26.93
C GLU A 90 29.61 4.42 -27.67
#